data_AF-X1QPQ8-F1
#
_entry.id   AF-X1QPQ8-F1
#
_cell.length_a   1.000
_cell.length_b   1.000
_cell.length_c   1.000
_cell.angle_alpha   90.00
_cell.angle_beta   90.00
_cell.angle_gamma   90.00
#
_symmetry.space_group_name_H-M   'P 1'
#
loop_
_entity.id
_entity.type
_entity.pdbx_description
1 polymer ?
#
loop_
_entity_poly.entity_id
_entity_poly.type
_entity_poly.pdbx_seq_one_letter_code
_entity_poly.pdbx_strand_id
1 'polypeptide(L)'
;MKLISACLLGIRCAWSGDDEYKNERAIELSKVETLIPVCPEQLGGLSTPRAPQEIQGGVGEDVLNGKCKVVNKDGKDVTRQFIRGAEETLKIAKELKAKEFIAKSGSPSCGCGQT
;
A
#
# COMPACT_ATOMS: atom_id res chain seq x y z
N MET A 1 -15.61 5.79 8.96
CA MET A 1 -14.16 5.57 9.14
C MET A 1 -13.65 4.89 7.89
N LYS A 2 -12.60 5.44 7.29
CA LYS A 2 -12.03 4.94 6.04
C LYS A 2 -10.55 4.62 6.27
N LEU A 3 -10.02 3.63 5.55
CA LEU A 3 -8.57 3.48 5.45
C LEU A 3 -8.05 4.44 4.39
N ILE A 4 -6.80 4.87 4.50
CA ILE A 4 -6.12 5.66 3.46
C ILE A 4 -4.66 5.23 3.33
N SER A 5 -4.12 5.23 2.10
CA SER A 5 -2.68 5.06 1.89
C SER A 5 -1.93 6.16 2.65
N ALA A 6 -1.12 5.76 3.62
CA ALA A 6 -0.45 6.67 4.56
C ALA A 6 0.39 7.76 3.85
N CYS A 7 1.00 7.44 2.71
CA CYS A 7 1.78 8.38 1.92
C CYS A 7 0.96 9.57 1.37
N LEU A 8 -0.36 9.41 1.17
CA LEU A 8 -1.24 10.50 0.74
C LEU A 8 -1.38 11.58 1.81
N LEU A 9 -1.19 11.22 3.09
CA LEU A 9 -1.19 12.16 4.22
C LEU A 9 0.21 12.73 4.51
N GLY A 10 1.21 12.50 3.63
CA GLY A 10 2.58 12.98 3.81
C GLY A 10 3.43 12.14 4.76
N ILE A 11 2.94 10.97 5.20
CA ILE A 11 3.76 10.02 5.96
C ILE A 11 4.82 9.46 5.02
N ARG A 12 6.09 9.59 5.40
CA ARG A 12 7.26 9.11 4.66
C ARG A 12 7.42 7.59 4.74
N CYS A 13 6.45 6.86 4.19
CA CYS A 13 6.42 5.40 4.15
C CYS A 13 6.59 4.84 2.73
N ALA A 14 6.72 5.72 1.72
CA ALA A 14 6.98 5.36 0.33
C ALA A 14 8.33 4.64 0.17
N TRP A 15 8.56 4.05 -1.01
CA TRP A 15 9.81 3.36 -1.31
C TRP A 15 11.01 4.32 -1.28
N SER A 16 10.83 5.56 -1.75
CA SER A 16 11.84 6.64 -1.74
C SER A 16 12.17 7.15 -0.33
N GLY A 17 11.22 7.03 0.61
CA GLY A 17 11.34 7.57 1.97
C GLY A 17 11.10 9.09 2.08
N ASP A 18 10.60 9.71 1.02
CA ASP A 18 10.13 11.10 1.01
C ASP A 18 8.60 11.19 1.11
N ASP A 19 8.07 12.40 1.01
CA ASP A 19 6.64 12.71 0.98
C ASP A 19 6.13 13.08 -0.43
N GLU A 20 6.77 12.58 -1.50
CA GLU A 20 6.42 12.92 -2.90
C GLU A 20 4.94 12.65 -3.21
N TYR A 21 4.34 11.62 -2.59
CA TYR A 21 2.95 11.24 -2.82
C TYR A 21 1.94 11.96 -1.94
N LYS A 22 2.36 12.96 -1.17
CA LYS A 22 1.48 13.80 -0.36
C LYS A 22 0.40 14.43 -1.23
N ASN A 23 -0.84 14.39 -0.76
CA ASN A 23 -1.99 14.93 -1.47
C ASN A 23 -2.78 15.91 -0.60
N GLU A 24 -2.78 17.19 -0.97
CA GLU A 24 -3.45 18.24 -0.19
C GLU A 24 -4.95 18.00 0.00
N ARG A 25 -5.64 17.40 -0.99
CA ARG A 25 -7.07 17.07 -0.83
C ARG A 25 -7.28 15.97 0.21
N ALA A 26 -6.39 14.99 0.28
CA ALA A 26 -6.44 13.96 1.32
C ALA A 26 -6.18 14.55 2.72
N ILE A 27 -5.25 15.51 2.82
CA ILE A 27 -4.97 16.23 4.06
C ILE A 27 -6.19 17.05 4.50
N GLU A 28 -6.81 17.84 3.60
CA GLU A 28 -8.02 18.58 3.93
C GLU A 28 -9.17 17.64 4.33
N LEU A 29 -9.34 16.51 3.63
CA LEU A 29 -10.34 15.51 3.99
C LEU A 29 -10.12 14.94 5.39
N SER A 30 -8.86 14.71 5.80
CA SER A 30 -8.52 14.20 7.13
C SER A 30 -8.93 15.14 8.29
N LYS A 31 -9.15 16.43 8.01
CA LYS A 31 -9.63 17.39 9.02
C LYS A 31 -11.11 17.25 9.33
N VAL A 32 -11.88 16.65 8.41
CA VAL A 32 -13.34 16.54 8.50
C VAL A 32 -13.83 15.09 8.54
N GLU A 33 -12.99 14.12 8.17
CA GLU A 33 -13.28 12.69 8.25
C GLU A 33 -12.19 11.93 9.03
N THR A 34 -12.60 10.89 9.76
CA THR A 34 -11.64 9.95 10.38
C THR A 34 -11.05 9.02 9.32
N LEU A 35 -9.81 9.32 8.93
CA LEU A 35 -9.00 8.52 8.01
C LEU A 35 -7.89 7.79 8.78
N ILE A 36 -7.84 6.47 8.64
CA ILE A 36 -6.84 5.63 9.30
C ILE A 36 -5.72 5.32 8.30
N PRO A 37 -4.50 5.87 8.51
CA PRO A 37 -3.40 5.65 7.60
C PRO A 37 -2.86 4.22 7.68
N VAL A 38 -2.67 3.60 6.52
CA VAL A 38 -2.05 2.28 6.39
C VAL A 38 -1.01 2.27 5.26
N CYS A 39 0.07 1.51 5.46
CA CYS A 39 1.05 1.21 4.42
C CYS A 39 1.24 -0.31 4.35
N PRO A 40 0.61 -1.01 3.39
CA PRO A 40 0.70 -2.46 3.31
C PRO A 40 2.15 -2.96 3.23
N GLU A 41 3.02 -2.25 2.52
CA GLU A 41 4.44 -2.62 2.37
C GLU A 41 5.18 -2.63 3.72
N GLN A 42 4.98 -1.61 4.56
CA GLN A 42 5.57 -1.55 5.90
C GLN A 42 4.92 -2.57 6.86
N LEU A 43 3.60 -2.75 6.80
CA LEU A 43 2.89 -3.78 7.57
C LEU A 43 3.38 -5.19 7.19
N GLY A 44 3.78 -5.37 5.92
CA GLY A 44 4.45 -6.57 5.41
C GLY A 44 5.87 -6.79 5.91
N GLY A 45 6.48 -5.78 6.54
CA GLY A 45 7.84 -5.80 7.07
C GLY A 45 8.91 -5.23 6.14
N LEU A 46 8.55 -4.48 5.10
CA LEU A 46 9.52 -3.78 4.27
C LEU A 46 10.00 -2.48 4.95
N SER A 47 11.28 -2.15 4.78
CA SER A 47 11.89 -0.92 5.30
C SER A 47 11.43 0.32 4.54
N THR A 48 11.71 1.50 5.10
CA THR A 48 11.71 2.76 4.37
C THR A 48 13.05 3.47 4.59
N PRO A 49 13.79 3.84 3.54
CA PRO A 49 13.52 3.57 2.13
C PRO A 49 13.68 2.08 1.77
N ARG A 50 13.28 1.73 0.55
CA ARG A 50 13.40 0.39 -0.06
C ARG A 50 13.51 0.50 -1.58
N ALA A 51 14.09 -0.50 -2.22
CA ALA A 51 14.15 -0.55 -3.68
C ALA A 51 12.73 -0.58 -4.29
N PRO A 52 12.50 0.06 -5.45
CA PRO A 52 11.24 -0.04 -6.19
C PRO A 52 10.84 -1.48 -6.45
N GLN A 53 9.53 -1.75 -6.49
CA GLN A 53 8.95 -3.10 -6.54
C GLN A 53 7.81 -3.13 -7.55
N GLU A 54 7.71 -4.22 -8.30
CA GLU A 54 6.67 -4.39 -9.32
C GLU A 54 6.14 -5.84 -9.31
N ILE A 55 4.85 -5.97 -9.61
CA ILE A 55 4.23 -7.26 -9.88
C ILE A 55 4.72 -7.74 -11.25
N GLN A 56 5.30 -8.93 -11.31
CA GLN A 56 5.86 -9.48 -12.53
C GLN A 56 4.80 -10.26 -13.29
N GLY A 57 4.34 -9.70 -14.41
CA GLY A 57 3.53 -10.41 -15.42
C GLY A 57 2.06 -10.66 -15.05
N GLY A 58 1.48 -9.87 -14.13
CA GLY A 58 0.07 -10.02 -13.73
C GLY A 58 -0.39 -8.94 -12.76
N VAL A 59 -1.46 -9.22 -12.02
CA VAL A 59 -2.06 -8.29 -11.05
C VAL A 59 -2.00 -8.83 -9.62
N GLY A 60 -2.47 -8.04 -8.64
CA GLY A 60 -2.45 -8.44 -7.23
C GLY A 60 -3.16 -9.76 -6.95
N GLU A 61 -4.26 -10.04 -7.66
CA GLU A 61 -4.97 -11.33 -7.56
C GLU A 61 -4.11 -12.51 -8.00
N ASP A 62 -3.28 -12.35 -9.04
CA ASP A 62 -2.34 -13.39 -9.47
C ASP A 62 -1.26 -13.65 -8.43
N VAL A 63 -0.83 -12.63 -7.69
CA VAL A 63 0.11 -12.77 -6.57
C VAL A 63 -0.52 -13.59 -5.44
N LEU A 64 -1.76 -13.28 -5.06
CA LEU A 64 -2.49 -14.00 -4.01
C LEU A 64 -2.76 -15.47 -4.39
N ASN A 65 -2.99 -15.73 -5.68
CA ASN A 65 -3.17 -17.08 -6.23
C ASN A 65 -1.85 -17.82 -6.50
N GLY A 66 -0.69 -17.22 -6.19
CA GLY A 66 0.63 -17.82 -6.40
C GLY A 66 1.06 -17.95 -7.87
N LYS A 67 0.42 -17.23 -8.78
CA LYS A 67 0.73 -17.20 -10.22
C LYS A 67 1.80 -16.17 -10.58
N CYS A 68 1.85 -15.08 -9.83
CA CYS A 68 2.81 -13.99 -10.03
C CYS A 68 3.62 -13.72 -8.78
N LYS A 69 4.73 -13.00 -8.97
CA LYS A 69 5.64 -12.57 -7.91
C LYS A 69 5.71 -11.07 -7.86
N VAL A 70 6.07 -10.55 -6.69
CA VAL A 70 6.52 -9.18 -6.54
C VAL A 70 8.03 -9.19 -6.39
N VAL A 71 8.72 -8.51 -7.29
CA VAL A 71 10.18 -8.47 -7.34
C VAL A 71 10.63 -7.03 -7.25
N ASN A 72 11.68 -6.78 -6.47
CA ASN A 72 12.28 -5.45 -6.41
C ASN A 72 13.29 -5.23 -7.56
N LYS A 73 13.72 -3.98 -7.76
CA LYS A 73 14.69 -3.62 -8.80
C LYS A 73 16.02 -4.38 -8.71
N ASP A 74 16.39 -4.87 -7.53
CA ASP A 74 17.61 -5.66 -7.30
C ASP A 74 17.43 -7.16 -7.60
N GLY A 75 16.25 -7.58 -8.09
CA GLY A 75 15.94 -8.98 -8.39
C GLY A 75 15.49 -9.82 -7.19
N LYS A 76 15.26 -9.18 -6.02
CA LYS A 76 14.81 -9.87 -4.81
C LYS A 76 13.29 -10.10 -4.84
N ASP A 77 12.89 -11.35 -4.63
CA ASP A 77 11.49 -11.73 -4.40
C ASP A 77 11.02 -11.22 -3.03
N VAL A 78 10.03 -10.32 -3.04
CA VAL A 78 9.41 -9.71 -1.86
C VAL A 78 7.92 -10.07 -1.75
N THR A 79 7.49 -11.11 -2.47
CA THR A 79 6.09 -11.53 -2.56
C THR A 79 5.47 -11.77 -1.18
N ARG A 80 6.21 -12.43 -0.27
CA ARG A 80 5.71 -12.74 1.07
C ARG A 80 5.36 -11.49 1.88
N GLN A 81 6.15 -10.43 1.75
CA GLN A 81 5.91 -9.16 2.44
C GLN A 81 4.65 -8.49 1.89
N PHE A 82 4.41 -8.55 0.58
CA PHE A 82 3.19 -8.01 -0.04
C PHE A 82 1.94 -8.75 0.44
N ILE A 83 1.97 -10.10 0.44
CA ILE A 83 0.85 -10.93 0.92
C ILE A 83 0.56 -10.61 2.39
N ARG A 84 1.59 -10.62 3.24
CA ARG A 84 1.45 -10.27 4.67
C ARG A 84 0.89 -8.85 4.85
N GLY A 85 1.38 -7.90 4.06
CA GLY A 85 0.90 -6.52 4.09
C GLY A 85 -0.59 -6.39 3.77
N ALA A 86 -1.06 -7.13 2.77
CA ALA A 86 -2.47 -7.21 2.41
C ALA A 86 -3.32 -7.85 3.52
N GLU A 87 -2.84 -8.94 4.12
CA GLU A 87 -3.51 -9.62 5.24
C GLU A 87 -3.65 -8.73 6.47
N GLU A 88 -2.57 -8.05 6.89
CA GLU A 88 -2.60 -7.12 8.03
C GLU A 88 -3.51 -5.92 7.75
N THR A 89 -3.48 -5.38 6.53
CA THR A 89 -4.39 -4.29 6.13
C THR A 89 -5.84 -4.74 6.18
N LEU A 90 -6.15 -5.95 5.71
CA LEU A 90 -7.49 -6.54 5.77
C LEU A 90 -7.94 -6.77 7.23
N LYS A 91 -7.03 -7.20 8.10
CA LYS A 91 -7.30 -7.37 9.53
C LYS A 91 -7.68 -6.03 10.18
N ILE A 92 -6.91 -4.97 9.94
CA ILE A 92 -7.21 -3.61 10.39
C ILE A 92 -8.58 -3.16 9.88
N ALA A 93 -8.87 -3.37 8.59
CA ALA A 93 -10.15 -3.01 7.99
C ALA A 93 -11.33 -3.71 8.70
N LYS A 94 -11.19 -5.01 8.99
CA LYS A 94 -12.23 -5.81 9.68
C LYS A 94 -12.43 -5.37 11.13
N GLU A 95 -11.35 -5.17 11.88
CA GLU A 95 -11.40 -4.73 13.29
C GLU A 95 -12.08 -3.36 13.42
N LEU A 96 -11.78 -2.45 12.49
CA LEU A 96 -12.34 -1.09 12.47
C LEU A 96 -13.68 -0.98 11.72
N LYS A 97 -14.17 -2.09 11.15
CA LYS A 97 -15.37 -2.14 10.29
C LYS A 97 -15.32 -1.09 9.16
N ALA A 98 -14.12 -0.81 8.65
CA ALA A 98 -13.91 0.11 7.54
C ALA A 98 -14.45 -0.52 6.24
N LYS A 99 -15.26 0.24 5.49
CA LYS A 99 -15.88 -0.21 4.23
C LYS A 99 -15.27 0.42 2.99
N GLU A 100 -14.42 1.43 3.17
CA GLU A 100 -13.84 2.22 2.09
C GLU A 100 -12.33 2.38 2.33
N PHE A 101 -11.57 2.36 1.24
CA PHE A 101 -10.13 2.57 1.22
C PHE A 101 -9.76 3.61 0.16
N ILE A 102 -9.11 4.69 0.58
CA ILE A 102 -8.58 5.72 -0.31
C ILE A 102 -7.15 5.32 -0.66
N ALA A 103 -6.97 4.79 -1.86
CA ALA A 103 -5.72 4.15 -2.24
C ALA A 103 -4.85 5.04 -3.13
N LYS A 104 -3.51 4.95 -2.98
CA LYS A 104 -2.58 5.58 -3.93
C LYS A 104 -2.53 4.78 -5.23
N SER A 105 -2.93 5.42 -6.32
CA SER A 105 -2.85 4.87 -7.69
C SER A 105 -1.42 4.45 -8.08
N GLY A 106 -1.30 3.42 -8.92
CA GLY A 106 -0.02 2.95 -9.47
C GLY A 106 0.91 2.25 -8.46
N SER A 107 0.49 2.08 -7.20
CA SER A 107 1.25 1.29 -6.22
C SER A 107 1.00 -0.21 -6.45
N PRO A 108 2.02 -1.07 -6.39
CA PRO A 108 1.84 -2.52 -6.46
C PRO A 108 1.07 -3.08 -5.24
N SER A 109 1.02 -2.34 -4.12
CA SER A 109 0.28 -2.72 -2.92
C SER A 109 -1.09 -2.05 -2.81
N CYS A 110 -1.20 -0.78 -3.17
CA CYS A 110 -2.41 0.00 -2.95
C CYS A 110 -3.21 0.27 -4.23
N GLY A 111 -2.62 0.10 -5.41
CA GLY A 111 -3.28 0.45 -6.67
C GLY A 111 -4.62 -0.28 -6.83
N CYS A 112 -5.69 0.48 -7.08
CA CYS A 112 -6.97 -0.05 -7.51
C CYS A 112 -7.24 0.45 -8.94
N GLY A 113 -7.57 -0.46 -9.86
CA GLY A 113 -7.75 -0.17 -11.29
C GLY A 113 -6.57 -0.61 -12.15
N GLN A 114 -6.50 -0.12 -13.39
CA GLN A 114 -5.40 -0.43 -14.30
C GLN A 114 -4.16 0.40 -13.94
N THR A 115 -3.04 -0.29 -13.78
CA THR A 115 -1.68 0.26 -13.75
C THR A 115 -1.19 0.57 -15.16
#